data_AF-A0A422MYD1-F1
#
_entry.id   AF-A0A422MYD1-F1
#
_cell.length_a   1.000
_cell.length_b   1.000
_cell.length_c   1.000
_cell.angle_alpha   90.00
_cell.angle_beta   90.00
_cell.angle_gamma   90.00
#
_symmetry.space_group_name_H-M   'P 1'
#
loop_
_entity.id
_entity.type
_entity.pdbx_description
1 polymer ?
#
loop_
_entity_poly.entity_id
_entity_poly.type
_entity_poly.pdbx_seq_one_letter_code
_entity_poly.pdbx_strand_id
1 'polypeptide(L)'
;MWPAEGSSRRGDVVTARAAAEATDKGIRAGTVLETLQRASRHAQGVVETGVTTTRQLQVQGEQMRRVDRGLDEVKQELGAGDHALLRMTWAGRIKSWFKPTPPQPSNRGLSSSVLSPSSAQPPEEQLGQKRQGQETRGRDPHGVSSDGRDNQLSKEEEELLDALLGDVHVMREQATLQRAILTDHSCRLGAMTTKTDEVCNHMERMNRKVEKML
;
A
#
# COMPACT_ATOMS: atom_id res chain seq x y z
N MET A 1 -63.19 -58.06 -28.22
CA MET A 1 -62.12 -57.95 -27.20
C MET A 1 -60.92 -57.30 -27.85
N TRP A 2 -60.60 -56.06 -27.49
CA TRP A 2 -59.39 -55.33 -27.87
C TRP A 2 -58.74 -54.84 -26.57
N PRO A 3 -57.41 -54.92 -26.40
CA PRO A 3 -56.76 -54.42 -25.21
C PRO A 3 -56.53 -52.90 -25.34
N ALA A 4 -56.86 -52.17 -24.28
CA ALA A 4 -56.50 -50.76 -24.12
C ALA A 4 -55.16 -50.67 -23.39
N GLU A 5 -54.07 -50.57 -24.14
CA GLU A 5 -52.77 -50.14 -23.63
C GLU A 5 -52.40 -48.82 -24.28
N GLY A 6 -52.19 -47.77 -23.49
CA GLY A 6 -51.60 -46.55 -24.04
C GLY A 6 -51.93 -45.27 -23.27
N SER A 7 -51.63 -45.18 -21.98
CA SER A 7 -51.58 -43.87 -21.33
C SER A 7 -50.74 -43.81 -20.05
N SER A 8 -49.52 -44.37 -20.06
CA SER A 8 -48.58 -44.25 -18.93
C SER A 8 -47.12 -44.20 -19.38
N ARG A 9 -46.79 -43.27 -20.29
CA ARG A 9 -45.38 -42.99 -20.67
C ARG A 9 -45.03 -41.49 -20.77
N ARG A 10 -46.01 -40.59 -20.63
CA ARG A 10 -45.75 -39.13 -20.70
C ARG A 10 -45.42 -38.49 -19.34
N GLY A 11 -45.82 -39.11 -18.22
CA GLY A 11 -45.50 -38.60 -16.88
C GLY A 11 -44.01 -38.72 -16.55
N ASP A 12 -43.41 -39.88 -16.83
CA ASP A 12 -42.03 -40.19 -16.43
C ASP A 12 -40.95 -39.40 -17.17
N VAL A 13 -41.24 -38.99 -18.42
CA VAL A 13 -40.28 -38.20 -19.22
C VAL A 13 -40.22 -36.75 -18.74
N VAL A 14 -41.33 -36.20 -18.25
CA VAL A 14 -41.40 -34.82 -17.74
C VAL A 14 -40.71 -34.70 -16.38
N THR A 15 -40.89 -35.69 -15.51
CA THR A 15 -40.19 -35.75 -14.21
C THR A 15 -38.70 -36.03 -14.36
N ALA A 16 -38.29 -36.91 -15.28
CA ALA A 16 -36.86 -37.16 -15.55
C ALA A 16 -36.15 -35.91 -16.11
N ARG A 17 -36.81 -35.15 -16.99
CA ARG A 17 -36.26 -33.91 -17.54
C ARG A 17 -36.15 -32.80 -16.49
N ALA A 18 -37.16 -32.63 -15.64
CA ALA A 18 -37.13 -31.67 -14.54
C ALA A 18 -36.04 -32.01 -13.49
N ALA A 19 -35.84 -33.30 -13.19
CA ALA A 19 -34.78 -33.75 -12.30
C ALA A 19 -33.38 -33.54 -12.88
N ALA A 20 -33.20 -33.76 -14.19
CA ALA A 20 -31.94 -33.50 -14.89
C ALA A 20 -31.59 -31.99 -14.91
N GLU A 21 -32.57 -31.13 -15.18
CA GLU A 21 -32.39 -29.67 -15.13
C GLU A 21 -32.11 -29.15 -13.72
N ALA A 22 -32.74 -29.71 -12.68
CA ALA A 22 -32.44 -29.35 -11.29
C ALA A 22 -31.02 -29.77 -10.88
N THR A 23 -30.56 -30.93 -11.35
CA THR A 23 -29.20 -31.44 -11.06
C THR A 23 -28.13 -30.60 -11.76
N ASP A 24 -28.32 -30.23 -13.03
CA ASP A 24 -27.40 -29.34 -13.76
C ASP A 24 -27.33 -27.93 -13.12
N LYS A 25 -28.46 -27.38 -12.68
CA LYS A 25 -28.50 -26.09 -11.97
C LYS A 25 -27.77 -26.14 -10.63
N GLY A 26 -27.97 -27.20 -9.83
CA GLY A 26 -27.29 -27.39 -8.55
C GLY A 26 -25.77 -27.56 -8.69
N ILE A 27 -25.31 -28.29 -9.72
CA ILE A 27 -23.88 -28.44 -10.02
C ILE A 27 -23.28 -27.09 -10.43
N ARG A 28 -23.95 -26.33 -11.29
CA ARG A 28 -23.47 -25.01 -11.72
C ARG A 28 -23.38 -24.02 -10.57
N ALA A 29 -24.42 -23.90 -9.74
CA ALA A 29 -24.41 -23.01 -8.57
C ALA A 29 -23.25 -23.37 -7.62
N GLY A 30 -23.04 -24.66 -7.34
CA GLY A 30 -21.88 -25.11 -6.54
C GLY A 30 -20.53 -24.68 -7.12
N THR A 31 -20.33 -24.80 -8.44
CA THR A 31 -19.08 -24.38 -9.09
C THR A 31 -18.87 -22.87 -9.11
N VAL A 32 -19.95 -22.08 -9.19
CA VAL A 32 -19.91 -20.62 -9.16
C VAL A 32 -19.53 -20.14 -7.76
N LEU A 33 -20.18 -20.67 -6.73
CA LEU A 33 -19.87 -20.36 -5.34
C LEU A 33 -18.42 -20.68 -4.98
N GLU A 34 -17.91 -21.86 -5.35
CA GLU A 34 -16.50 -22.22 -5.12
C GLU A 34 -15.52 -21.25 -5.81
N THR A 35 -15.87 -20.81 -7.02
CA THR A 35 -15.06 -19.84 -7.77
C THR A 35 -15.08 -18.47 -7.10
N LEU A 36 -16.24 -18.01 -6.62
CA LEU A 36 -16.37 -16.76 -5.87
C LEU A 36 -15.61 -16.81 -4.55
N GLN A 37 -15.70 -17.90 -3.79
CA GLN A 37 -14.93 -18.08 -2.55
C GLN A 37 -13.42 -18.09 -2.80
N ARG A 38 -12.96 -18.67 -3.92
CA ARG A 38 -11.54 -18.60 -4.32
C ARG A 38 -11.13 -17.17 -4.70
N ALA A 39 -11.96 -16.48 -5.48
CA ALA A 39 -11.73 -15.11 -5.91
C ALA A 39 -11.68 -14.14 -4.72
N SER A 40 -12.62 -14.26 -3.78
CA SER A 40 -12.67 -13.46 -2.55
C SER A 40 -11.43 -13.67 -1.69
N ARG A 41 -11.03 -14.91 -1.40
CA ARG A 41 -9.78 -15.18 -0.66
C ARG A 41 -8.55 -14.60 -1.35
N HIS A 42 -8.49 -14.69 -2.67
CA HIS A 42 -7.39 -14.11 -3.44
C HIS A 42 -7.40 -12.58 -3.36
N ALA A 43 -8.57 -11.93 -3.50
CA ALA A 43 -8.72 -10.49 -3.39
C ALA A 43 -8.29 -9.98 -2.02
N GLN A 44 -8.72 -10.63 -0.93
CA GLN A 44 -8.29 -10.32 0.43
C GLN A 44 -6.77 -10.39 0.60
N GLY A 45 -6.14 -11.46 0.11
CA GLY A 45 -4.68 -11.60 0.14
C GLY A 45 -3.95 -10.49 -0.65
N VAL A 46 -4.53 -10.04 -1.77
CA VAL A 46 -3.99 -8.92 -2.54
C VAL A 46 -4.18 -7.59 -1.81
N VAL A 47 -5.32 -7.35 -1.16
CA VAL A 47 -5.57 -6.15 -0.33
C VAL A 47 -4.55 -6.06 0.80
N GLU A 48 -4.31 -7.15 1.53
CA GLU A 48 -3.29 -7.21 2.60
C GLU A 48 -1.88 -6.93 2.07
N THR A 49 -1.55 -7.52 0.92
CA THR A 49 -0.28 -7.24 0.22
C THR A 49 -0.19 -5.77 -0.19
N GLY A 50 -1.30 -5.16 -0.62
CA GLY A 50 -1.38 -3.75 -0.96
C GLY A 50 -1.15 -2.83 0.25
N VAL A 51 -1.71 -3.17 1.42
CA VAL A 51 -1.46 -2.43 2.68
C VAL A 51 0.02 -2.50 3.06
N THR A 52 0.58 -3.71 3.09
CA THR A 52 1.98 -3.91 3.48
C THR A 52 2.95 -3.21 2.53
N THR A 53 2.69 -3.27 1.22
CA THR A 53 3.46 -2.56 0.19
C THR A 53 3.39 -1.05 0.39
N THR A 54 2.21 -0.50 0.65
CA THR A 54 2.03 0.94 0.92
C THR A 54 2.85 1.40 2.12
N ARG A 55 2.84 0.60 3.21
CA ARG A 55 3.65 0.88 4.40
C ARG A 55 5.14 0.87 4.09
N GLN A 56 5.61 -0.11 3.30
CA GLN A 56 7.01 -0.16 2.89
C GLN A 56 7.41 1.06 2.05
N LEU A 57 6.56 1.50 1.13
CA LEU A 57 6.79 2.73 0.35
C LEU A 57 6.90 3.95 1.27
N GLN A 58 6.04 4.10 2.28
CA GLN A 58 6.15 5.21 3.24
C GLN A 58 7.50 5.21 3.98
N VAL A 59 7.96 4.05 4.45
CA VAL A 59 9.27 3.90 5.11
C VAL A 59 10.42 4.28 4.16
N GLN A 60 10.35 3.85 2.90
CA GLN A 60 11.35 4.24 1.89
C GLN A 60 11.35 5.76 1.66
N GLY A 61 10.17 6.40 1.64
CA GLY A 61 10.05 7.85 1.52
C GLY A 61 10.74 8.60 2.68
N GLU A 62 10.65 8.07 3.91
CA GLU A 62 11.40 8.62 5.04
C GLU A 62 12.91 8.45 4.90
N GLN A 63 13.35 7.27 4.44
CA GLN A 63 14.78 7.01 4.20
C GLN A 63 15.34 8.00 3.18
N MET A 64 14.61 8.26 2.09
CA MET A 64 15.01 9.27 1.10
C MET A 64 15.16 10.66 1.72
N ARG A 65 14.25 11.08 2.61
CA ARG A 65 14.38 12.36 3.34
C ARG A 65 15.59 12.40 4.27
N ARG A 66 16.00 11.27 4.84
CA ARG A 66 17.24 11.20 5.64
C ARG A 66 18.47 11.36 4.75
N VAL A 67 18.52 10.67 3.61
CA VAL A 67 19.63 10.80 2.65
C VAL A 67 19.72 12.21 2.08
N ASP A 68 18.59 12.80 1.70
CA ASP A 68 18.55 14.17 1.19
C ASP A 68 19.11 15.18 2.20
N ARG A 69 18.74 15.07 3.48
CA ARG A 69 19.34 15.89 4.55
C ARG A 69 20.85 15.66 4.69
N GLY A 70 21.31 14.41 4.61
CA GLY A 70 22.74 14.11 4.62
C GLY A 70 23.49 14.77 3.46
N LEU A 71 22.88 14.85 2.26
CA LEU A 71 23.46 15.57 1.14
C LEU A 71 23.50 17.10 1.38
N ASP A 72 22.56 17.68 2.11
CA ASP A 72 22.63 19.10 2.51
C ASP A 72 23.79 19.35 3.46
N GLU A 73 23.97 18.46 4.45
CA GLU A 73 25.07 18.53 5.42
C GLU A 73 26.41 18.45 4.71
N VAL A 74 26.61 17.48 3.81
CA VAL A 74 27.84 17.37 3.01
C VAL A 74 28.08 18.62 2.16
N LYS A 75 27.04 19.17 1.52
CA LYS A 75 27.15 20.42 0.75
C LYS A 75 27.57 21.60 1.64
N GLN A 76 27.03 21.69 2.85
CA GLN A 76 27.41 22.71 3.83
C GLN A 76 28.87 22.54 4.29
N GLU A 77 29.30 21.32 4.58
CA GLU A 77 30.67 21.01 4.97
C GLU A 77 31.68 21.34 3.86
N LEU A 78 31.37 20.99 2.61
CA LEU A 78 32.20 21.36 1.46
C LEU A 78 32.30 22.89 1.30
N GLY A 79 31.21 23.62 1.54
CA GLY A 79 31.21 25.08 1.57
C GLY A 79 32.11 25.67 2.67
N ALA A 80 32.07 25.08 3.87
CA ALA A 80 32.95 25.46 4.97
C ALA A 80 34.43 25.13 4.65
N GLY A 81 34.70 23.99 4.02
CA GLY A 81 36.02 23.59 3.53
C GLY A 81 36.58 24.59 2.53
N ASP A 82 35.78 25.01 1.54
CA ASP A 82 36.17 26.03 0.57
C ASP A 82 36.56 27.37 1.24
N HIS A 83 35.84 27.77 2.28
CA HIS A 83 36.16 28.99 3.04
C HIS A 83 37.45 28.84 3.85
N ALA A 84 37.70 27.66 4.42
CA ALA A 84 38.96 27.35 5.09
C ALA A 84 40.15 27.40 4.12
N LEU A 85 40.03 26.79 2.93
CA LEU A 85 41.05 26.83 1.89
C LEU A 85 41.37 28.27 1.44
N LEU A 86 40.34 29.12 1.28
CA LEU A 86 40.54 30.53 0.95
C LEU A 86 41.40 31.23 2.01
N ARG A 87 41.20 30.97 3.31
CA ARG A 87 42.01 31.58 4.38
C ARG A 87 43.47 31.10 4.41
N MET A 88 43.76 29.92 3.87
CA MET A 88 45.13 29.39 3.81
C MET A 88 45.98 30.10 2.75
N THR A 89 45.37 30.50 1.63
CA THR A 89 46.08 31.24 0.56
C THR A 89 46.20 32.73 0.86
N TRP A 90 47.35 33.35 0.54
CA TRP A 90 47.57 34.79 0.75
C TRP A 90 46.52 35.67 0.05
N ALA A 91 46.25 35.39 -1.24
CA ALA A 91 45.23 36.09 -2.00
C ALA A 91 43.81 35.89 -1.43
N GLY A 92 43.53 34.71 -0.86
CA GLY A 92 42.23 34.43 -0.25
C GLY A 92 42.02 35.12 1.10
N ARG A 93 43.07 35.42 1.88
CA ARG A 93 42.96 36.27 3.08
C ARG A 93 42.46 37.68 2.73
N ILE A 94 42.98 38.28 1.67
CA ILE A 94 42.56 39.62 1.22
C ILE A 94 41.10 39.58 0.74
N LYS A 95 40.72 38.54 -0.03
CA LYS A 95 39.32 38.37 -0.47
C LYS A 95 38.35 38.08 0.68
N SER A 96 38.81 37.48 1.78
CA SER A 96 37.96 37.18 2.94
C SER A 96 37.46 38.43 3.67
N TRP A 97 38.13 39.58 3.50
CA TRP A 97 37.69 40.86 4.08
C TRP A 97 36.43 41.42 3.42
N PHE A 98 36.15 41.03 2.17
CA PHE A 98 35.01 41.53 1.40
C PHE A 98 33.85 40.53 1.29
N LYS A 99 33.98 39.34 1.89
CA LYS A 99 32.90 38.35 1.90
C LYS A 99 32.26 38.27 3.28
N PRO A 100 30.91 38.25 3.36
CA PRO A 100 30.24 38.02 4.64
C PRO A 100 30.69 36.68 5.21
N THR A 101 30.98 36.67 6.51
CA THR A 101 31.33 35.45 7.25
C THR A 101 30.24 34.41 7.02
N PRO A 102 30.57 33.20 6.52
CA PRO A 102 29.56 32.18 6.30
C PRO A 102 28.89 31.83 7.64
N PRO A 103 27.58 31.52 7.63
CA PRO A 103 26.89 31.10 8.84
C PRO A 103 27.64 29.91 9.45
N GLN A 104 28.01 30.03 10.72
CA GLN A 104 28.61 28.91 11.47
C GLN A 104 27.67 27.71 11.39
N PRO A 105 28.19 26.48 11.30
CA PRO A 105 27.38 25.29 11.53
C PRO A 105 26.76 25.43 12.92
N SER A 106 25.44 25.54 12.95
CA SER A 106 24.67 25.66 14.18
C SER A 106 24.82 24.37 14.99
N ASN A 107 25.80 24.32 15.90
CA ASN A 107 25.86 23.39 17.03
C ASN A 107 24.74 23.70 18.05
N ARG A 108 23.49 23.75 17.58
CA ARG A 108 22.31 23.93 18.42
C ARG A 108 21.68 22.56 18.62
N GLY A 109 22.15 21.82 19.63
CA GLY A 109 21.39 20.66 20.10
C GLY A 109 22.07 19.56 20.90
N LEU A 110 23.32 19.70 21.35
CA LEU A 110 23.84 18.83 22.44
C LEU A 110 23.68 19.57 23.77
N SER A 111 22.47 19.55 24.31
CA SER A 111 22.22 19.77 25.74
C SER A 111 20.97 19.03 26.17
N SER A 112 21.22 18.05 27.02
CA SER A 112 20.26 17.29 27.81
C SER A 112 19.24 18.22 28.50
N SER A 113 17.96 18.00 28.25
CA SER A 113 16.92 18.06 29.29
C SER A 113 15.69 17.28 28.86
N VAL A 114 15.32 16.37 29.74
CA VAL A 114 14.15 15.51 29.72
C VAL A 114 12.89 16.38 29.86
N LEU A 115 11.87 16.12 29.02
CA LEU A 115 10.43 15.98 29.34
C LEU A 115 9.52 16.41 28.17
N SER A 116 8.54 15.54 27.91
CA SER A 116 7.31 15.71 27.13
C SER A 116 7.36 15.33 25.63
N PRO A 117 6.80 14.15 25.26
CA PRO A 117 6.44 13.85 23.88
C PRO A 117 5.17 14.63 23.54
N SER A 118 5.31 15.68 22.73
CA SER A 118 4.15 16.37 22.15
C SER A 118 3.70 15.61 20.90
N SER A 119 2.40 15.32 20.91
CA SER A 119 1.64 14.51 19.97
C SER A 119 1.81 14.98 18.52
N ALA A 120 2.21 14.05 17.64
CA ALA A 120 1.90 14.10 16.23
C ALA A 120 1.31 12.73 15.87
N GLN A 121 0.03 12.57 16.20
CA GLN A 121 -0.82 11.51 15.65
C GLN A 121 -0.77 11.58 14.11
N PRO A 122 -0.55 10.46 13.40
CA PRO A 122 -1.07 10.36 12.04
C PRO A 122 -2.60 10.44 12.11
N PRO A 123 -3.30 10.98 11.10
CA PRO A 123 -4.74 10.84 11.01
C PRO A 123 -5.06 9.34 10.89
N GLU A 124 -5.52 8.74 11.99
CA GLU A 124 -6.38 7.57 11.97
C GLU A 124 -7.67 7.97 11.27
N GLU A 125 -7.74 7.76 9.95
CA GLU A 125 -9.04 7.61 9.32
C GLU A 125 -9.63 6.28 9.76
N GLN A 126 -10.67 6.43 10.57
CA GLN A 126 -11.55 5.38 11.07
C GLN A 126 -12.18 4.63 9.89
N LEU A 127 -11.75 3.39 9.68
CA LEU A 127 -12.62 2.34 9.13
C LEU A 127 -12.81 1.27 10.19
N GLY A 128 -13.38 1.72 11.32
CA GLY A 128 -14.04 0.84 12.27
C GLY A 128 -15.40 0.43 11.72
N GLN A 129 -15.48 -0.71 11.05
CA GLN A 129 -16.72 -1.48 11.04
C GLN A 129 -16.59 -2.65 12.02
N LYS A 130 -17.21 -2.44 13.19
CA LYS A 130 -17.68 -3.50 14.08
C LYS A 130 -18.39 -4.57 13.26
N ARG A 131 -17.83 -5.79 13.19
CA ARG A 131 -18.67 -6.99 13.07
C ARG A 131 -18.94 -7.53 14.46
N GLN A 132 -20.11 -7.11 14.94
CA GLN A 132 -20.83 -7.63 16.08
C GLN A 132 -21.46 -8.97 15.63
N GLY A 133 -21.10 -10.08 16.28
CA GLY A 133 -21.82 -11.35 16.22
C GLY A 133 -21.84 -11.91 17.63
N GLN A 134 -22.73 -11.42 18.49
CA GLN A 134 -24.07 -11.97 18.71
C GLN A 134 -24.01 -13.45 19.12
N GLU A 135 -23.77 -13.64 20.42
CA GLU A 135 -24.21 -14.83 21.14
C GLU A 135 -25.73 -14.98 20.96
N THR A 136 -26.15 -16.12 20.41
CA THR A 136 -27.52 -16.62 20.58
C THR A 136 -27.45 -18.03 21.14
N ARG A 137 -27.74 -18.14 22.44
CA ARG A 137 -28.18 -19.37 23.08
C ARG A 137 -29.53 -19.78 22.50
N GLY A 138 -29.61 -21.02 22.04
CA GLY A 138 -30.75 -21.94 22.22
C GLY A 138 -32.04 -21.66 21.45
N ARG A 139 -32.30 -22.48 20.42
CA ARG A 139 -33.56 -23.25 20.26
C ARG A 139 -33.45 -24.30 19.16
N ASP A 140 -34.19 -25.39 19.37
CA ASP A 140 -34.23 -26.68 18.66
C ASP A 140 -34.32 -26.64 17.12
N PRO A 141 -33.86 -27.69 16.41
CA PRO A 141 -34.32 -27.99 15.06
C PRO A 141 -35.13 -29.30 15.04
N HIS A 142 -36.45 -29.17 15.14
CA HIS A 142 -37.37 -30.13 14.51
C HIS A 142 -38.21 -29.39 13.49
N GLY A 143 -37.93 -29.63 12.21
CA GLY A 143 -38.67 -29.02 11.11
C GLY A 143 -37.98 -29.24 9.78
N VAL A 144 -38.08 -30.46 9.24
CA VAL A 144 -37.63 -30.79 7.89
C VAL A 144 -38.57 -30.10 6.90
N SER A 145 -38.11 -29.05 6.22
CA SER A 145 -38.73 -28.52 5.00
C SER A 145 -37.62 -28.32 3.96
N SER A 146 -37.55 -29.30 3.06
CA SER A 146 -36.52 -29.47 2.04
C SER A 146 -36.85 -28.70 0.76
N ASP A 147 -37.05 -27.38 0.87
CA ASP A 147 -37.33 -26.50 -0.29
C ASP A 147 -36.60 -25.14 -0.23
N GLY A 148 -35.68 -24.95 0.73
CA GLY A 148 -34.97 -23.68 0.99
C GLY A 148 -33.50 -23.62 0.57
N ARG A 149 -32.98 -24.68 -0.05
CA ARG A 149 -31.53 -24.83 -0.31
C ARG A 149 -31.02 -23.88 -1.40
N ASP A 150 -31.82 -23.64 -2.43
CA ASP A 150 -31.45 -22.78 -3.56
C ASP A 150 -31.43 -21.29 -3.18
N ASN A 151 -32.34 -20.86 -2.30
CA ASN A 151 -32.35 -19.48 -1.77
C ASN A 151 -31.16 -19.19 -0.85
N GLN A 152 -30.65 -20.20 -0.12
CA GLN A 152 -29.50 -20.02 0.76
C GLN A 152 -28.19 -19.86 -0.03
N LEU A 153 -28.01 -20.65 -1.08
CA LEU A 153 -26.85 -20.56 -1.97
C LEU A 153 -26.81 -19.21 -2.69
N SER A 154 -27.94 -18.77 -3.25
CA SER A 154 -28.03 -17.47 -3.93
C SER A 154 -27.68 -16.28 -3.02
N LYS A 155 -28.04 -16.36 -1.73
CA LYS A 155 -27.70 -15.30 -0.76
C LYS A 155 -26.22 -15.29 -0.43
N GLU A 156 -25.60 -16.45 -0.25
CA GLU A 156 -24.16 -16.56 -0.02
C GLU A 156 -23.36 -16.05 -1.22
N GLU A 157 -23.81 -16.35 -2.44
CA GLU A 157 -23.21 -15.82 -3.68
C GLU A 157 -23.27 -14.29 -3.73
N GLU A 158 -24.41 -13.67 -3.39
CA GLU A 158 -24.57 -12.21 -3.35
C GLU A 158 -23.67 -11.57 -2.30
N GLU A 159 -23.61 -12.13 -1.08
CA GLU A 159 -22.72 -11.65 -0.01
C GLU A 159 -21.24 -11.73 -0.41
N LEU A 160 -20.83 -12.78 -1.11
CA LEU A 160 -19.46 -12.93 -1.62
C LEU A 160 -19.15 -11.96 -2.77
N LEU A 161 -20.12 -11.70 -3.64
CA LEU A 161 -19.99 -10.70 -4.72
C LEU A 161 -19.83 -9.29 -4.14
N ASP A 162 -20.64 -8.92 -3.16
CA ASP A 162 -20.55 -7.62 -2.48
C ASP A 162 -19.20 -7.47 -1.77
N ALA A 163 -18.75 -8.51 -1.06
CA ALA A 163 -17.43 -8.52 -0.44
C ALA A 163 -16.31 -8.37 -1.49
N LEU A 164 -16.38 -9.11 -2.59
CA LEU A 164 -15.39 -9.04 -3.67
C LEU A 164 -15.38 -7.67 -4.35
N LEU A 165 -16.54 -7.04 -4.56
CA LEU A 165 -16.64 -5.68 -5.09
C LEU A 165 -16.01 -4.67 -4.14
N GLY A 166 -16.23 -4.84 -2.83
CA GLY A 166 -15.56 -4.07 -1.78
C GLY A 166 -14.04 -4.20 -1.84
N ASP A 167 -13.53 -5.44 -1.90
CA ASP A 167 -12.09 -5.71 -1.98
C ASP A 167 -11.47 -5.10 -3.25
N VAL A 168 -12.13 -5.22 -4.41
CA VAL A 168 -11.67 -4.61 -5.67
C VAL A 168 -11.64 -3.10 -5.59
N HIS A 169 -12.61 -2.47 -4.90
CA HIS A 169 -12.61 -1.04 -4.67
C HIS A 169 -11.40 -0.61 -3.83
N VAL A 170 -11.16 -1.30 -2.70
CA VAL A 170 -9.99 -1.05 -1.85
C VAL A 170 -8.68 -1.25 -2.62
N MET A 171 -8.57 -2.31 -3.43
CA MET A 171 -7.41 -2.54 -4.30
C MET A 171 -7.16 -1.37 -5.26
N ARG A 172 -8.23 -0.80 -5.83
CA ARG A 172 -8.13 0.36 -6.73
C ARG A 172 -7.64 1.62 -6.01
N GLU A 173 -8.15 1.87 -4.82
CA GLU A 173 -7.69 3.00 -3.98
C GLU A 173 -6.22 2.83 -3.61
N GLN A 174 -5.83 1.64 -3.18
CA GLN A 174 -4.44 1.32 -2.87
C GLN A 174 -3.52 1.49 -4.08
N ALA A 175 -3.92 1.01 -5.26
CA ALA A 175 -3.13 1.18 -6.48
C ALA A 175 -2.95 2.67 -6.83
N THR A 176 -3.98 3.49 -6.62
CA THR A 176 -3.93 4.94 -6.84
C THR A 176 -2.98 5.61 -5.86
N LEU A 177 -3.07 5.25 -4.57
CA LEU A 177 -2.19 5.74 -3.52
C LEU A 177 -0.72 5.35 -3.76
N GLN A 178 -0.45 4.07 -4.05
CA GLN A 178 0.90 3.58 -4.36
C GLN A 178 1.49 4.31 -5.58
N ARG A 179 0.69 4.55 -6.62
CA ARG A 179 1.12 5.34 -7.79
C ARG A 179 1.51 6.76 -7.42
N ALA A 180 0.73 7.42 -6.58
CA ALA A 180 1.04 8.78 -6.11
C ALA A 180 2.37 8.80 -5.34
N ILE A 181 2.56 7.85 -4.41
CA ILE A 181 3.80 7.73 -3.63
C ILE A 181 5.01 7.47 -4.54
N LEU A 182 4.89 6.54 -5.51
CA LEU A 182 5.97 6.25 -6.46
C LEU A 182 6.32 7.45 -7.33
N THR A 183 5.33 8.26 -7.71
CA THR A 183 5.56 9.49 -8.48
C THR A 183 6.34 10.52 -7.64
N ASP A 184 5.96 10.70 -6.37
CA ASP A 184 6.70 11.56 -5.43
C ASP A 184 8.13 11.06 -5.21
N HIS A 185 8.33 9.75 -5.02
CA HIS A 185 9.65 9.14 -4.91
C HIS A 185 10.49 9.37 -6.17
N SER A 186 9.94 9.18 -7.36
CA SER A 186 10.67 9.41 -8.61
C SER A 186 11.14 10.85 -8.74
N CYS A 187 10.29 11.82 -8.39
CA CYS A 187 10.65 13.24 -8.37
C CYS A 187 11.78 13.52 -7.37
N ARG A 188 11.66 13.02 -6.14
CA ARG A 188 12.69 13.17 -5.10
C ARG A 188 14.01 12.53 -5.49
N LEU A 189 14.00 11.34 -6.10
CA LEU A 189 15.21 10.70 -6.61
C LEU A 189 15.90 11.59 -7.65
N GLY A 190 15.15 12.17 -8.59
CA GLY A 190 15.71 13.10 -9.58
C GLY A 190 16.38 14.33 -8.94
N ALA A 191 15.75 14.90 -7.92
CA ALA A 191 16.32 16.01 -7.16
C ALA A 191 17.59 15.59 -6.40
N MET A 192 17.58 14.42 -5.74
CA MET A 192 18.73 13.87 -5.03
C MET A 192 19.90 13.54 -5.97
N THR A 193 19.64 13.01 -7.17
CA THR A 193 20.67 12.76 -8.18
C THR A 193 21.34 14.07 -8.57
N THR A 194 20.56 15.10 -8.89
CA THR A 194 21.09 16.44 -9.23
C THR A 194 21.97 16.99 -8.10
N LYS A 195 21.50 16.87 -6.85
CA LYS A 195 22.24 17.31 -5.66
C LYS A 195 23.52 16.52 -5.44
N THR A 196 23.49 15.21 -5.68
CA THR A 196 24.67 14.35 -5.60
C THR A 196 25.70 14.78 -6.64
N ASP A 197 25.28 15.05 -7.87
CA ASP A 197 26.15 15.55 -8.94
C ASP A 197 26.77 16.90 -8.56
N GLU A 198 26.00 17.82 -7.96
CA GLU A 198 26.53 19.08 -7.44
C GLU A 198 27.61 18.87 -6.37
N VAL A 199 27.36 17.97 -5.41
CA VAL A 199 28.29 17.61 -4.34
C VAL A 199 29.57 16.99 -4.90
N CYS A 200 29.46 16.02 -5.83
CA CYS A 200 30.59 15.40 -6.50
C CYS A 200 31.43 16.44 -7.25
N ASN A 201 30.78 17.29 -8.06
CA ASN A 201 31.45 18.38 -8.78
C ASN A 201 32.12 19.39 -7.84
N HIS A 202 31.53 19.65 -6.66
CA HIS A 202 32.16 20.50 -5.64
C HIS A 202 33.38 19.82 -5.03
N MET A 203 33.27 18.56 -4.64
CA MET A 203 34.37 17.77 -4.08
C MET A 203 35.55 17.68 -5.05
N GLU A 204 35.30 17.41 -6.34
CA GLU A 204 36.35 17.40 -7.37
C GLU A 204 37.04 18.77 -7.51
N ARG A 205 36.28 19.86 -7.53
CA ARG A 205 36.85 21.22 -7.59
C ARG A 205 37.69 21.52 -6.35
N MET A 206 37.24 21.08 -5.18
CA MET A 206 37.99 21.23 -3.93
C MET A 206 39.28 20.42 -3.97
N ASN A 207 39.24 19.16 -4.41
CA ASN A 207 40.43 18.32 -4.53
C ASN A 207 41.46 18.94 -5.48
N ARG A 208 41.04 19.40 -6.68
CA ARG A 208 41.94 20.11 -7.62
C ARG A 208 42.53 21.40 -7.04
N LYS A 209 41.84 22.09 -6.12
CA LYS A 209 42.42 23.25 -5.42
C LYS A 209 43.47 22.80 -4.40
N VAL A 210 43.18 21.75 -3.64
CA VAL A 210 44.11 21.19 -2.65
C VAL A 210 45.39 20.71 -3.32
N GLU A 211 45.28 19.94 -4.41
CA GLU A 211 46.42 19.48 -5.22
C GLU A 211 47.30 20.62 -5.74
N LYS A 212 46.74 21.81 -6.01
CA LYS A 212 47.50 22.99 -6.45
C LYS A 212 48.22 23.72 -5.32
N MET A 213 47.88 23.44 -4.06
CA MET A 213 48.52 24.07 -2.90
C MET A 213 49.59 23.18 -2.26
N LEU A 214 49.57 21.88 -2.56
CA LEU A 214 50.66 20.95 -2.27
C LEU A 214 51.81 21.17 -3.27
#